data_AF-A0A269PNI1-F1
#
_entry.id   AF-A0A269PNI1-F1
#
_cell.length_a   1.000
_cell.length_b   1.000
_cell.length_c   1.000
_cell.angle_alpha   90.00
_cell.angle_beta   90.00
_cell.angle_gamma   90.00
#
_symmetry.space_group_name_H-M   'P 1'
#
loop_
_entity.id
_entity.type
_entity.pdbx_description
1 polymer ?
#
loop_
_entity_poly.entity_id
_entity_poly.type
_entity_poly.pdbx_seq_one_letter_code
_entity_poly.pdbx_strand_id
1 'polypeptide(L)'
;MELQKLYSKRKGEELFALYDDGDFDAGLLAAKLVFNDAYKAPIPEGMKKKEAKDTLKKNAENCVVSGAENNHLDCLIEAGDMHFSTRVTPGPFGSTVIFSNYKQAKIWYLSLLERDDIDAELRCLANFRIGLLTKLIGGKENTDWQEVIKYWQTAQESAVKGSELAIAALGMYYFEIKNYDVALPLLESIYLEAPYTALILALCYKNGLGIEVNLDKSKELNDFWAENIGNAK
;
A
#
# COMPACT_ATOMS: atom_id res chain seq x y z
N MET A 1 8.23 29.96 8.96
CA MET A 1 8.86 29.75 7.64
C MET A 1 8.03 28.72 6.92
N GLU A 2 7.56 28.96 5.70
CA GLU A 2 6.64 28.03 5.03
C GLU A 2 7.39 26.75 4.60
N LEU A 3 7.08 25.60 5.22
CA LEU A 3 7.78 24.32 5.00
C LEU A 3 7.88 23.96 3.52
N GLN A 4 6.82 24.23 2.76
CA GLN A 4 6.77 23.98 1.32
C GLN A 4 7.84 24.76 0.53
N LYS A 5 8.20 25.97 0.99
CA LYS A 5 9.26 26.77 0.38
C LYS A 5 10.63 26.14 0.63
N LEU A 6 10.86 25.58 1.82
CA LEU A 6 12.10 24.88 2.16
C LEU A 6 12.24 23.60 1.35
N TYR A 7 11.17 22.82 1.27
CA TYR A 7 11.12 21.60 0.48
C TYR A 7 11.38 21.87 -1.01
N SER A 8 10.71 22.87 -1.58
CA SER A 8 10.89 23.26 -3.00
C SER A 8 12.32 23.74 -3.29
N LYS A 9 12.97 24.40 -2.33
CA LYS A 9 14.37 24.83 -2.41
C LYS A 9 15.37 23.76 -1.96
N ARG A 10 14.89 22.55 -1.63
CA ARG A 10 15.69 21.40 -1.20
C ARG A 10 16.58 21.69 0.01
N LYS A 11 16.07 22.51 0.93
CA LYS A 11 16.76 22.93 2.15
C LYS A 11 16.69 21.86 3.24
N GLY A 12 17.32 20.71 2.99
CA GLY A 12 17.26 19.55 3.88
C GLY A 12 17.78 19.83 5.29
N GLU A 13 18.89 20.56 5.43
CA GLU A 13 19.45 20.93 6.73
C GLU A 13 18.48 21.78 7.57
N GLU A 14 17.81 22.75 6.95
CA GLU A 14 16.82 23.60 7.60
C GLU A 14 15.56 22.80 8.00
N LEU A 15 15.16 21.80 7.20
CA LEU A 15 14.05 20.90 7.53
C LEU A 15 14.40 19.94 8.67
N PHE A 16 15.62 19.41 8.71
CA PHE A 16 16.08 18.57 9.83
C PHE A 16 16.15 19.36 11.14
N ALA A 17 16.62 20.62 11.10
CA ALA A 17 16.65 21.47 12.29
C ALA A 17 15.24 21.72 12.86
N LEU A 18 14.24 21.96 12.00
CA LEU A 18 12.85 22.11 12.43
C LEU A 18 12.28 20.80 13.01
N TYR A 19 12.64 19.66 12.44
CA TYR A 19 12.29 18.36 13.00
C TYR A 19 12.90 18.13 14.39
N ASP A 20 14.16 18.53 14.59
CA ASP A 20 14.81 18.46 15.90
C ASP A 20 14.10 19.34 16.96
N ASP A 21 13.40 20.40 16.51
CA ASP A 21 12.52 21.24 17.34
C ASP A 21 11.10 20.65 17.52
N GLY A 22 10.81 19.46 16.97
CA GLY A 22 9.55 18.73 17.12
C GLY A 22 8.57 18.85 15.95
N ASP A 23 8.97 19.43 14.82
CA ASP A 23 8.12 19.56 13.62
C ASP A 23 8.18 18.28 12.75
N PHE A 24 7.21 17.40 12.93
CA PHE A 24 7.13 16.13 12.19
C PHE A 24 6.85 16.32 10.68
N ASP A 25 6.17 17.39 10.27
CA ASP A 25 5.96 17.72 8.86
C ASP A 25 7.31 18.07 8.20
N ALA A 26 8.13 18.86 8.89
CA ALA A 26 9.49 19.17 8.42
C ALA A 26 10.34 17.90 8.30
N GLY A 27 10.27 17.00 9.28
CA GLY A 27 10.97 15.72 9.28
C GLY A 27 10.55 14.82 8.11
N LEU A 28 9.26 14.73 7.84
CA LEU A 28 8.74 13.97 6.71
C LEU A 28 9.19 14.56 5.36
N LEU A 29 9.19 15.89 5.22
CA LEU A 29 9.69 16.57 4.02
C LEU A 29 11.21 16.39 3.85
N ALA A 30 11.99 16.45 4.92
CA ALA A 30 13.41 16.14 4.90
C ALA A 30 13.66 14.70 4.42
N ALA A 31 12.88 13.75 4.96
CA ALA A 31 12.96 12.35 4.55
C ALA A 31 12.66 12.18 3.06
N LYS A 32 11.58 12.78 2.55
CA LYS A 32 11.24 12.78 1.12
C LYS A 32 12.37 13.33 0.24
N LEU A 33 13.07 14.38 0.67
CA LEU A 33 14.23 14.88 -0.07
C LEU A 33 15.39 13.88 -0.11
N VAL A 34 15.70 13.24 1.03
CA VAL A 34 16.78 12.25 1.13
C VAL A 34 16.48 11.04 0.24
N PHE A 35 15.28 10.49 0.34
CA PHE A 35 14.91 9.27 -0.35
C PHE A 35 14.80 9.45 -1.86
N ASN A 36 14.43 10.65 -2.34
CA ASN A 36 14.47 11.03 -3.76
C ASN A 36 15.86 11.46 -4.26
N ASP A 37 16.93 11.27 -3.46
CA ASP A 37 18.29 11.75 -3.74
C ASP A 37 18.35 13.28 -4.05
N ALA A 38 17.35 14.04 -3.61
CA ALA A 38 17.21 15.48 -3.83
C ALA A 38 17.95 16.33 -2.78
N TYR A 39 18.37 15.72 -1.68
CA TYR A 39 19.25 16.31 -0.67
C TYR A 39 20.43 15.39 -0.35
N LYS A 40 21.61 15.99 -0.16
CA LYS A 40 22.84 15.32 0.25
C LYS A 40 23.46 16.16 1.35
N ALA A 41 23.62 15.57 2.54
CA ALA A 41 24.31 16.22 3.64
C ALA A 41 25.82 16.34 3.33
N PRO A 42 26.51 17.35 3.89
CA PRO A 42 27.98 17.37 3.94
C PRO A 42 28.52 16.07 4.54
N ILE A 43 29.64 15.58 4.01
CA ILE A 43 30.30 14.39 4.56
C ILE A 43 31.10 14.81 5.79
N PRO A 44 30.83 14.25 6.99
CA PRO A 44 31.59 14.56 8.20
C PRO A 44 33.08 14.22 8.04
N GLU A 45 33.93 14.99 8.73
CA GLU A 45 35.37 14.74 8.72
C GLU A 45 35.69 13.32 9.23
N GLY A 46 36.55 12.60 8.49
CA GLY A 46 36.91 11.22 8.80
C GLY A 46 35.90 10.14 8.36
N MET A 47 34.70 10.51 7.91
CA MET A 47 33.67 9.56 7.48
C MET A 47 33.76 9.22 5.98
N LYS A 48 33.51 7.96 5.62
CA LYS A 48 33.44 7.57 4.20
C LYS A 48 32.12 8.05 3.57
N LYS A 49 32.15 8.41 2.28
CA LYS A 49 30.95 8.82 1.52
C LYS A 49 29.77 7.85 1.64
N LYS A 50 30.03 6.54 1.58
CA LYS A 50 28.99 5.51 1.70
C LYS A 50 28.34 5.54 3.08
N GLU A 51 29.16 5.57 4.12
CA GLU A 51 28.74 5.62 5.52
C GLU A 51 27.92 6.89 5.82
N ALA A 52 28.34 8.04 5.29
CA ALA A 52 27.57 9.28 5.40
C ALA A 52 26.20 9.19 4.70
N LYS A 53 26.14 8.56 3.52
CA LYS A 53 24.87 8.34 2.80
C LYS A 53 23.95 7.39 3.57
N ASP A 54 24.47 6.30 4.09
CA ASP A 54 23.70 5.30 4.84
C ASP A 54 23.17 5.92 6.16
N THR A 55 23.99 6.73 6.84
CA THR A 55 23.58 7.49 8.04
C THR A 55 22.46 8.48 7.72
N LEU A 56 22.59 9.26 6.65
CA LEU A 56 21.55 10.21 6.24
C LEU A 56 20.22 9.52 5.93
N LYS A 57 20.27 8.36 5.26
CA LYS A 57 19.08 7.54 5.00
C LYS A 57 18.45 7.02 6.28
N LYS A 58 19.25 6.59 7.25
CA LYS A 58 18.73 6.14 8.54
C LYS A 58 18.08 7.28 9.32
N ASN A 59 18.66 8.48 9.28
CA ASN A 59 18.05 9.66 9.91
C ASN A 59 16.72 10.03 9.25
N ALA A 60 16.64 9.96 7.92
CA ALA A 60 15.38 10.16 7.19
C ALA A 60 14.31 9.12 7.58
N GLU A 61 14.67 7.84 7.69
CA GLU A 61 13.79 6.78 8.18
C GLU A 61 13.30 7.08 9.61
N ASN A 62 14.20 7.49 10.50
CA ASN A 62 13.87 7.83 11.89
C ASN A 62 12.90 9.03 11.99
N CYS A 63 12.96 10.00 11.08
CA CYS A 63 12.00 11.10 11.05
C CYS A 63 10.57 10.60 10.80
N VAL A 64 10.42 9.65 9.85
CA VAL A 64 9.13 9.05 9.53
C VAL A 64 8.64 8.17 10.69
N VAL A 65 9.52 7.31 11.24
CA VAL A 65 9.17 6.40 12.33
C VAL A 65 8.80 7.16 13.59
N SER A 66 9.60 8.14 14.02
CA SER A 66 9.31 8.91 15.23
C SER A 66 8.01 9.71 15.12
N GLY A 67 7.73 10.30 13.94
CA GLY A 67 6.44 10.96 13.69
C GLY A 67 5.29 9.97 13.81
N ALA A 68 5.43 8.77 13.24
CA ALA A 68 4.42 7.71 13.36
C ALA A 68 4.20 7.28 14.82
N GLU A 69 5.28 7.10 15.60
CA GLU A 69 5.23 6.79 17.03
C GLU A 69 4.54 7.90 17.85
N ASN A 70 4.61 9.15 17.38
CA ASN A 70 3.90 10.29 17.96
C ASN A 70 2.50 10.51 17.35
N ASN A 71 1.95 9.50 16.67
CA ASN A 71 0.62 9.55 16.05
C ASN A 71 0.46 10.74 15.09
N HIS A 72 1.52 11.10 14.37
CA HIS A 72 1.45 12.07 13.27
C HIS A 72 0.86 11.38 12.04
N LEU A 73 -0.26 11.89 11.50
CA LEU A 73 -1.06 11.22 10.47
C LEU A 73 -0.24 10.86 9.23
N ASP A 74 0.41 11.86 8.61
CA ASP A 74 1.15 11.63 7.38
C ASP A 74 2.35 10.70 7.62
N CYS A 75 2.97 10.77 8.79
CA CYS A 75 4.07 9.88 9.13
C CYS A 75 3.57 8.44 9.35
N LEU A 76 2.39 8.24 9.93
CA LEU A 76 1.77 6.90 10.07
C LEU A 76 1.51 6.26 8.70
N ILE A 77 0.90 7.02 7.78
CA ILE A 77 0.63 6.56 6.41
C ILE A 77 1.95 6.14 5.75
N GLU A 78 2.94 7.02 5.79
CA GLU A 78 4.22 6.83 5.14
C GLU A 78 5.03 5.69 5.79
N ALA A 79 5.00 5.56 7.12
CA ALA A 79 5.64 4.46 7.85
C ALA A 79 5.00 3.10 7.53
N GLY A 80 3.66 3.06 7.42
CA GLY A 80 2.91 1.88 7.00
C GLY A 80 3.29 1.46 5.58
N ASP A 81 3.38 2.41 4.66
CA ASP A 81 3.77 2.22 3.27
C ASP A 81 5.21 1.72 3.11
N MET A 82 6.12 2.37 3.83
CA MET A 82 7.54 2.10 3.86
C MET A 82 7.83 0.67 4.35
N HIS A 83 7.17 0.23 5.42
CA HIS A 83 7.35 -1.12 5.95
C HIS A 83 6.54 -2.18 5.20
N PHE A 84 5.45 -1.81 4.51
CA PHE A 84 4.66 -2.76 3.72
C PHE A 84 5.36 -3.19 2.44
N SER A 85 6.08 -2.27 1.77
CA SER A 85 6.58 -2.50 0.42
C SER A 85 8.10 -2.38 0.34
N THR A 86 8.77 -3.38 -0.21
CA THR A 86 10.15 -3.18 -0.72
C THR A 86 10.06 -2.28 -1.94
N ARG A 87 10.30 -0.98 -1.78
CA ARG A 87 10.17 -0.05 -2.89
C ARG A 87 11.42 -0.06 -3.77
N VAL A 88 11.24 -0.44 -5.03
CA VAL A 88 12.27 -0.42 -6.10
C VAL A 88 11.81 0.47 -7.29
N THR A 89 10.59 1.03 -7.25
CA THR A 89 10.01 1.90 -8.29
C THR A 89 9.96 3.38 -7.86
N PRO A 90 9.93 4.34 -8.80
CA PRO A 90 9.83 5.77 -8.50
C PRO A 90 8.52 6.09 -7.76
N GLY A 91 8.64 6.61 -6.55
CA GLY A 91 7.55 7.15 -5.74
C GLY A 91 8.09 8.28 -4.86
N PRO A 92 7.38 8.72 -3.81
CA PRO A 92 7.84 9.77 -2.89
C PRO A 92 9.21 9.49 -2.22
N PHE A 93 9.70 8.25 -2.31
CA PHE A 93 10.94 7.77 -1.69
C PHE A 93 12.01 7.27 -2.68
N GLY A 94 11.87 7.57 -3.97
CA GLY A 94 12.88 7.23 -4.98
C GLY A 94 13.30 5.75 -5.00
N SER A 95 14.57 5.48 -5.31
CA SER A 95 15.14 4.12 -5.45
C SER A 95 15.79 3.59 -4.16
N THR A 96 15.48 4.17 -3.00
CA THR A 96 16.09 3.74 -1.74
C THR A 96 15.46 2.44 -1.27
N VAL A 97 16.29 1.39 -1.17
CA VAL A 97 15.88 0.09 -0.65
C VAL A 97 15.62 0.21 0.86
N ILE A 98 14.35 0.10 1.23
CA ILE A 98 13.90 -0.14 2.59
C ILE A 98 13.32 -1.54 2.60
N PHE A 99 13.81 -2.39 3.50
CA PHE A 99 13.31 -3.75 3.60
C PHE A 99 11.92 -3.74 4.22
N SER A 100 11.01 -4.53 3.64
CA SER A 100 9.68 -4.71 4.19
C SER A 100 9.74 -5.32 5.59
N ASN A 101 8.92 -4.80 6.48
CA ASN A 101 8.64 -5.37 7.80
C ASN A 101 7.11 -5.43 7.97
N TYR A 102 6.50 -6.54 7.53
CA TYR A 102 5.05 -6.70 7.51
C TYR A 102 4.41 -6.59 8.89
N LYS A 103 5.09 -7.06 9.95
CA LYS A 103 4.59 -6.93 11.32
C LYS A 103 4.50 -5.46 11.72
N GLN A 104 5.55 -4.69 11.46
CA GLN A 104 5.56 -3.27 11.77
C GLN A 104 4.56 -2.49 10.92
N ALA A 105 4.43 -2.82 9.62
CA ALA A 105 3.43 -2.22 8.76
C ALA A 105 1.99 -2.45 9.30
N LYS A 106 1.69 -3.66 9.78
CA LYS A 106 0.37 -3.98 10.37
C LYS A 106 0.11 -3.11 11.61
N ILE A 107 1.11 -2.90 12.46
CA ILE A 107 1.01 -2.01 13.63
C ILE A 107 0.66 -0.58 13.21
N TRP A 108 1.33 -0.04 12.18
CA TRP A 108 1.03 1.32 11.69
C TRP A 108 -0.39 1.47 11.14
N TYR A 109 -0.87 0.51 10.33
CA TYR A 109 -2.25 0.57 9.84
C TYR A 109 -3.28 0.38 10.94
N LEU A 110 -3.01 -0.46 11.95
CA LEU A 110 -3.88 -0.56 13.12
C LEU A 110 -3.95 0.77 13.88
N SER A 111 -2.81 1.41 14.12
CA SER A 111 -2.74 2.74 14.75
C SER A 111 -3.50 3.80 13.93
N LEU A 112 -3.44 3.70 12.59
CA LEU A 112 -4.21 4.57 11.70
C LEU A 112 -5.72 4.38 11.86
N LEU A 113 -6.20 3.14 12.04
CA LEU A 113 -7.63 2.85 12.24
C LEU A 113 -8.17 3.35 13.59
N GLU A 114 -7.31 3.53 14.60
CA GLU A 114 -7.66 4.11 15.90
C GLU A 114 -7.94 5.62 15.84
N ARG A 115 -7.63 6.27 14.71
CA ARG A 115 -7.87 7.69 14.52
C ARG A 115 -9.29 7.97 14.05
N ASP A 116 -9.86 9.06 14.54
CA ASP A 116 -11.20 9.53 14.14
C ASP A 116 -11.16 10.53 12.96
N ASP A 117 -10.00 11.12 12.67
CA ASP A 117 -9.82 12.18 11.67
C ASP A 117 -9.42 11.66 10.28
N ILE A 118 -9.29 10.34 10.09
CA ILE A 118 -9.04 9.74 8.78
C ILE A 118 -10.33 9.63 7.96
N ASP A 119 -10.23 9.91 6.67
CA ASP A 119 -11.35 9.77 5.74
C ASP A 119 -11.67 8.29 5.44
N ALA A 120 -12.79 8.08 4.74
CA ALA A 120 -13.28 6.76 4.39
C ALA A 120 -12.37 6.00 3.40
N GLU A 121 -11.70 6.70 2.49
CA GLU A 121 -10.80 6.08 1.50
C GLU A 121 -9.55 5.53 2.20
N LEU A 122 -8.96 6.33 3.10
CA LEU A 122 -7.80 5.93 3.88
C LEU A 122 -8.16 4.79 4.84
N ARG A 123 -9.35 4.82 5.45
CA ARG A 123 -9.85 3.73 6.30
C ARG A 123 -10.07 2.45 5.50
N CYS A 124 -10.62 2.55 4.29
CA CYS A 124 -10.77 1.42 3.37
C CYS A 124 -9.41 0.79 3.03
N LEU A 125 -8.45 1.62 2.61
CA LEU A 125 -7.10 1.18 2.27
C LEU A 125 -6.37 0.52 3.44
N ALA A 126 -6.49 1.08 4.64
CA ALA A 126 -5.90 0.52 5.86
C ALA A 126 -6.46 -0.88 6.17
N ASN A 127 -7.78 -1.04 6.12
CA ASN A 127 -8.43 -2.35 6.30
C ASN A 127 -7.95 -3.36 5.24
N PHE A 128 -7.96 -2.98 3.96
CA PHE A 128 -7.46 -3.84 2.88
C PHE A 128 -6.02 -4.32 3.12
N ARG A 129 -5.13 -3.39 3.49
CA ARG A 129 -3.72 -3.68 3.76
C ARG A 129 -3.51 -4.54 4.99
N ILE A 130 -4.28 -4.35 6.07
CA ILE A 130 -4.21 -5.22 7.24
C ILE A 130 -4.59 -6.66 6.89
N GLY A 131 -5.64 -6.86 6.06
CA GLY A 131 -5.99 -8.18 5.55
C GLY A 131 -4.85 -8.81 4.74
N LEU A 132 -4.25 -8.06 3.80
CA LEU A 132 -3.09 -8.53 3.04
C LEU A 132 -1.90 -8.88 3.94
N LEU A 133 -1.56 -8.01 4.88
CA LEU A 133 -0.47 -8.21 5.83
C LEU A 133 -0.69 -9.42 6.71
N THR A 134 -1.92 -9.67 7.15
CA THR A 134 -2.28 -10.86 7.92
C THR A 134 -2.01 -12.14 7.13
N LYS A 135 -2.41 -12.17 5.84
CA LYS A 135 -2.08 -13.26 4.91
C LYS A 135 -0.56 -13.42 4.71
N LEU A 136 0.16 -12.32 4.51
CA LEU A 136 1.62 -12.35 4.27
C LEU A 136 2.40 -12.82 5.50
N ILE A 137 1.99 -12.40 6.70
CA ILE A 137 2.62 -12.80 7.97
C ILE A 137 2.36 -14.27 8.27
N GLY A 138 1.12 -14.73 8.08
CA GLY A 138 0.74 -16.12 8.35
C GLY A 138 1.26 -17.11 7.31
N GLY A 139 1.44 -16.68 6.06
CA GLY A 139 1.83 -17.55 4.95
C GLY A 139 0.81 -18.66 4.69
N LYS A 140 1.23 -19.74 4.04
CA LYS A 140 0.31 -20.81 3.62
C LYS A 140 -0.34 -21.56 4.81
N GLU A 141 0.39 -21.72 5.91
CA GLU A 141 0.01 -22.63 6.99
C GLU A 141 -0.58 -21.93 8.21
N ASN A 142 -0.23 -20.66 8.46
CA ASN A 142 -0.59 -19.96 9.70
C ASN A 142 -1.45 -18.71 9.46
N THR A 143 -2.01 -18.53 8.26
CA THR A 143 -2.90 -17.40 8.00
C THR A 143 -4.22 -17.56 8.76
N ASP A 144 -4.54 -16.57 9.59
CA ASP A 144 -5.88 -16.39 10.15
C ASP A 144 -6.81 -15.84 9.08
N TRP A 145 -7.45 -16.74 8.33
CA TRP A 145 -8.38 -16.36 7.27
C TRP A 145 -9.64 -15.68 7.78
N GLN A 146 -10.05 -15.91 9.03
CA GLN A 146 -11.20 -15.20 9.60
C GLN A 146 -10.86 -13.72 9.79
N GLU A 147 -9.65 -13.44 10.30
CA GLU A 147 -9.15 -12.07 10.42
C GLU A 147 -9.00 -11.41 9.03
N VAL A 148 -8.39 -12.10 8.06
CA VAL A 148 -8.23 -11.58 6.68
C VAL A 148 -9.58 -11.19 6.07
N ILE A 149 -10.56 -12.10 6.11
CA ILE A 149 -11.88 -11.89 5.53
C ILE A 149 -12.59 -10.73 6.23
N LYS A 150 -12.53 -10.65 7.56
CA LYS A 150 -13.14 -9.54 8.31
C LYS A 150 -12.65 -8.17 7.84
N TYR A 151 -11.33 -8.02 7.69
CA TYR A 151 -10.75 -6.76 7.23
C TYR A 151 -11.12 -6.44 5.78
N TRP A 152 -11.10 -7.43 4.89
CA TRP A 152 -11.49 -7.20 3.49
C TRP A 152 -12.99 -6.92 3.33
N GLN A 153 -13.86 -7.56 4.11
CA GLN A 153 -15.29 -7.24 4.12
C GLN A 153 -15.54 -5.82 4.62
N THR A 154 -14.85 -5.40 5.68
CA THR A 154 -14.93 -4.02 6.19
C THR A 154 -14.50 -3.00 5.12
N ALA A 155 -13.44 -3.29 4.37
CA ALA A 155 -13.00 -2.45 3.26
C ALA A 155 -14.01 -2.44 2.10
N GLN A 156 -14.57 -3.60 1.74
CA GLN A 156 -15.62 -3.72 0.72
C GLN A 156 -16.86 -2.89 1.08
N GLU A 157 -17.35 -3.02 2.32
CA GLU A 157 -18.57 -2.37 2.81
C GLU A 157 -18.47 -0.84 2.81
N SER A 158 -17.26 -0.28 2.80
CA SER A 158 -17.06 1.17 2.73
C SER A 158 -17.57 1.78 1.42
N ALA A 159 -17.63 1.01 0.34
CA ALA A 159 -18.14 1.42 -0.99
C ALA A 159 -17.51 2.73 -1.53
N VAL A 160 -16.27 3.01 -1.14
CA VAL A 160 -15.48 4.15 -1.66
C VAL A 160 -14.48 3.68 -2.71
N LYS A 161 -13.82 4.64 -3.36
CA LYS A 161 -12.71 4.35 -4.28
C LYS A 161 -11.64 3.51 -3.57
N GLY A 162 -11.18 2.44 -4.20
CA GLY A 162 -10.25 1.47 -3.62
C GLY A 162 -10.92 0.26 -2.98
N SER A 163 -12.24 0.27 -2.75
CA SER A 163 -12.98 -0.90 -2.25
C SER A 163 -12.96 -2.08 -3.23
N GLU A 164 -12.80 -1.80 -4.53
CA GLU A 164 -12.64 -2.81 -5.59
C GLU A 164 -11.45 -3.74 -5.33
N LEU A 165 -10.38 -3.24 -4.69
CA LEU A 165 -9.22 -4.06 -4.34
C LEU A 165 -9.58 -5.14 -3.32
N ALA A 166 -10.41 -4.79 -2.32
CA ALA A 166 -10.87 -5.72 -1.31
C ALA A 166 -11.89 -6.72 -1.87
N ILE A 167 -12.81 -6.24 -2.73
CA ILE A 167 -13.76 -7.10 -3.45
C ILE A 167 -13.02 -8.13 -4.29
N ALA A 168 -11.99 -7.70 -5.03
CA ALA A 168 -11.22 -8.59 -5.88
C ALA A 168 -10.41 -9.62 -5.06
N ALA A 169 -9.85 -9.22 -3.92
CA ALA A 169 -9.16 -10.12 -3.01
C ALA A 169 -10.10 -11.18 -2.39
N LEU A 170 -11.32 -10.78 -1.98
CA LEU A 170 -12.35 -11.70 -1.52
C LEU A 170 -12.80 -12.65 -2.63
N GLY A 171 -13.08 -12.12 -3.82
CA GLY A 171 -13.48 -12.92 -5.00
C GLY A 171 -12.43 -13.98 -5.35
N MET A 172 -11.15 -13.58 -5.37
CA MET A 172 -10.03 -14.50 -5.55
C MET A 172 -9.96 -15.58 -4.48
N TYR A 173 -10.06 -15.20 -3.21
CA TYR A 173 -10.00 -16.14 -2.10
C TYR A 173 -11.13 -17.20 -2.20
N TYR A 174 -12.37 -16.75 -2.39
CA TYR A 174 -13.50 -17.65 -2.53
C TYR A 174 -13.40 -18.54 -3.78
N PHE A 175 -12.85 -18.01 -4.88
CA PHE A 175 -12.56 -18.79 -6.07
C PHE A 175 -11.52 -19.90 -5.79
N GLU A 176 -10.41 -19.59 -5.12
CA GLU A 176 -9.34 -20.54 -4.80
C GLU A 176 -9.83 -21.71 -3.93
N ILE A 177 -10.71 -21.43 -2.96
CA ILE A 177 -11.34 -22.47 -2.13
C ILE A 177 -12.56 -23.13 -2.78
N LYS A 178 -12.84 -22.82 -4.06
CA LYS A 178 -13.94 -23.35 -4.87
C LYS A 178 -15.34 -23.03 -4.34
N ASN A 179 -15.46 -21.94 -3.58
CA ASN A 179 -16.75 -21.38 -3.17
C ASN A 179 -17.25 -20.40 -4.25
N TYR A 180 -17.64 -20.96 -5.40
CA TYR A 180 -18.00 -20.16 -6.56
C TYR A 180 -19.28 -19.34 -6.38
N ASP A 181 -20.22 -19.82 -5.56
CA ASP A 181 -21.48 -19.11 -5.26
C ASP A 181 -21.22 -17.73 -4.64
N VAL A 182 -20.13 -17.60 -3.86
CA VAL A 182 -19.70 -16.31 -3.30
C VAL A 182 -18.72 -15.60 -4.23
N ALA A 183 -17.82 -16.34 -4.88
CA ALA A 183 -16.78 -15.74 -5.71
C ALA A 183 -17.33 -15.03 -6.95
N LEU A 184 -18.27 -15.65 -7.67
CA LEU A 184 -18.75 -15.15 -8.96
C LEU A 184 -19.42 -13.77 -8.84
N PRO A 185 -20.39 -13.54 -7.92
CA PRO A 185 -21.02 -12.23 -7.79
C PRO A 185 -20.02 -11.12 -7.44
N LEU A 186 -19.02 -11.43 -6.60
CA LEU A 186 -17.97 -10.47 -6.26
C LEU A 186 -17.15 -10.09 -7.50
N LEU A 187 -16.66 -11.07 -8.26
CA LEU A 187 -15.86 -10.83 -9.46
C LEU A 187 -16.67 -10.11 -10.55
N GLU A 188 -17.94 -10.47 -10.73
CA GLU A 188 -18.86 -9.82 -11.67
C GLU A 188 -19.13 -8.35 -11.31
N SER A 189 -19.12 -8.01 -10.02
CA SER A 189 -19.40 -6.63 -9.58
C SER A 189 -18.31 -5.61 -9.89
N ILE A 190 -17.10 -6.05 -10.23
CA ILE A 190 -15.92 -5.17 -10.36
C ILE A 190 -15.09 -5.41 -11.62
N TYR A 191 -15.51 -6.27 -12.55
CA TYR A 191 -14.64 -6.61 -13.69
C TYR A 191 -14.38 -5.46 -14.66
N LEU A 192 -15.19 -4.40 -14.60
CA LEU A 192 -14.96 -3.19 -15.38
C LEU A 192 -13.87 -2.32 -14.74
N GLU A 193 -13.79 -2.28 -13.41
CA GLU A 193 -12.85 -1.51 -12.61
C GLU A 193 -11.52 -2.26 -12.37
N ALA A 194 -11.58 -3.58 -12.27
CA ALA A 194 -10.44 -4.48 -12.08
C ALA A 194 -10.40 -5.53 -13.21
N PRO A 195 -9.94 -5.17 -14.43
CA PRO A 195 -10.10 -6.01 -15.62
C PRO A 195 -9.49 -7.41 -15.54
N TYR A 196 -8.54 -7.66 -14.63
CA TYR A 196 -8.00 -9.00 -14.42
C TYR A 196 -9.05 -9.99 -13.88
N THR A 197 -10.12 -9.52 -13.22
CA THR A 197 -11.20 -10.39 -12.74
C THR A 197 -12.05 -10.93 -13.89
N ALA A 198 -12.10 -10.23 -15.03
CA ALA A 198 -12.76 -10.71 -16.25
C ALA A 198 -12.12 -12.01 -16.76
N LEU A 199 -10.80 -12.16 -16.64
CA LEU A 199 -10.09 -13.39 -17.02
C LEU A 199 -10.55 -14.59 -16.18
N ILE A 200 -10.80 -14.38 -14.89
CA ILE A 200 -11.26 -15.44 -13.97
C ILE A 200 -12.70 -15.83 -14.32
N LEU A 201 -13.57 -14.84 -14.56
CA LEU A 201 -14.93 -15.09 -15.02
C LEU A 201 -14.93 -15.85 -16.36
N ALA A 202 -14.05 -15.48 -17.29
CA ALA A 202 -13.89 -16.18 -18.56
C ALA A 202 -13.50 -17.66 -18.37
N LEU A 203 -12.62 -17.95 -17.41
CA LEU A 203 -12.26 -19.31 -17.01
C LEU A 203 -13.46 -20.07 -16.41
N CYS A 204 -14.28 -19.40 -15.60
CA CYS A 204 -15.49 -20.01 -15.02
C CYS A 204 -16.50 -20.40 -16.10
N TYR A 205 -16.84 -19.47 -17.00
CA TYR A 205 -17.76 -19.73 -18.11
C TYR A 205 -17.22 -20.76 -19.11
N LYS A 206 -15.90 -20.83 -19.33
CA LYS A 206 -15.30 -21.84 -20.22
C LYS A 206 -15.42 -23.26 -19.67
N ASN A 207 -15.21 -23.42 -18.37
CA ASN A 207 -15.05 -24.74 -17.74
C ASN A 207 -16.26 -25.16 -16.89
N GLY A 208 -17.27 -24.29 -16.76
CA GLY A 208 -18.47 -24.55 -15.94
C GLY A 208 -18.18 -24.52 -14.43
N LEU A 209 -17.35 -23.58 -13.96
CA LEU A 209 -16.96 -23.50 -12.54
C LEU A 209 -17.99 -22.68 -11.76
N GLY A 210 -18.96 -23.36 -11.14
CA GLY A 210 -20.04 -22.72 -10.37
C GLY A 210 -21.08 -21.99 -11.21
N ILE A 211 -20.97 -22.08 -12.54
CA ILE A 211 -21.87 -21.50 -13.51
C ILE A 211 -21.96 -22.41 -14.73
N GLU A 212 -23.02 -22.27 -15.54
CA GLU A 212 -23.16 -23.02 -16.78
C GLU A 212 -22.07 -22.64 -17.79
N VAL A 213 -21.64 -23.62 -18.60
CA VAL A 213 -20.67 -23.38 -19.66
C VAL A 213 -21.26 -22.41 -20.69
N ASN A 214 -20.55 -21.32 -20.95
CA ASN A 214 -20.89 -20.35 -21.98
C ASN A 214 -19.61 -19.87 -22.70
N LEU A 215 -19.33 -20.46 -23.86
CA LEU A 215 -18.12 -20.16 -24.62
C LEU A 215 -18.12 -18.75 -25.22
N ASP A 216 -19.30 -18.24 -25.59
CA ASP A 216 -19.44 -16.89 -26.14
C ASP A 216 -19.15 -15.84 -25.06
N LYS A 217 -19.73 -16.00 -23.86
CA LYS A 217 -19.47 -15.11 -22.73
C LYS A 217 -18.02 -15.19 -22.26
N SER A 218 -17.45 -16.40 -22.24
CA SER A 218 -16.03 -16.60 -21.95
C SER A 218 -15.13 -15.84 -22.94
N LYS A 219 -15.46 -15.91 -24.24
CA LYS A 219 -14.72 -15.18 -25.27
C LYS A 219 -14.86 -13.67 -25.10
N GLU A 220 -16.08 -13.16 -24.90
CA GLU A 220 -16.35 -11.74 -24.66
C GLU A 220 -15.50 -11.17 -23.51
N LEU A 221 -15.45 -11.87 -22.37
CA LEU A 221 -14.68 -11.46 -21.20
C LEU A 221 -13.17 -11.52 -21.43
N ASN A 222 -12.68 -12.51 -22.19
CA ASN A 222 -11.27 -12.57 -22.59
C ASN A 222 -10.88 -11.43 -23.54
N ASP A 223 -11.73 -11.12 -24.52
CA ASP A 223 -11.52 -10.01 -25.44
C ASP A 223 -11.50 -8.68 -24.66
N PHE A 224 -12.46 -8.49 -23.74
CA PHE A 224 -12.46 -7.35 -22.81
C PHE A 224 -11.16 -7.24 -22.01
N TRP A 225 -10.68 -8.33 -21.41
CA TRP A 225 -9.40 -8.31 -20.68
C TRP A 225 -8.23 -7.93 -21.59
N ALA A 226 -8.13 -8.52 -22.79
CA ALA A 226 -7.05 -8.26 -23.73
C ALA A 226 -7.00 -6.79 -24.18
N GLU A 227 -8.15 -6.14 -24.32
CA GLU A 227 -8.26 -4.71 -24.66
C GLU A 227 -7.89 -3.78 -23.49
N ASN A 228 -8.08 -4.25 -22.25
CA ASN A 228 -7.97 -3.41 -21.05
C ASN A 228 -6.73 -3.68 -20.17
N ILE A 229 -5.97 -4.76 -20.40
CA ILE A 229 -4.72 -5.08 -19.69
C ILE A 229 -3.67 -3.97 -19.78
N GLY A 230 -3.67 -3.19 -20.87
CA GLY A 230 -2.78 -2.03 -21.07
C GLY A 230 -3.34 -0.69 -20.57
N ASN A 231 -4.62 -0.64 -20.20
CA ASN A 231 -5.31 0.56 -19.72
C ASN A 231 -5.57 0.54 -18.20
N ALA A 232 -5.24 -0.57 -17.52
CA ALA A 232 -5.22 -0.64 -16.06
C ALA A 232 -4.16 0.34 -15.53
N LYS A 233 -4.62 1.51 -15.09
CA LYS A 233 -3.79 2.56 -14.47
C LYS A 233 -3.56 2.28 -13.00
#